data_AF-A0AA35VRH2-F1
#
_entry.id   AF-A0AA35VRH2-F1
#
_cell.length_a   1.000
_cell.length_b   1.000
_cell.length_c   1.000
_cell.angle_alpha   90.00
_cell.angle_beta   90.00
_cell.angle_gamma   90.00
#
_symmetry.space_group_name_H-M   'P 1'
#
loop_
_entity.id
_entity.type
_entity.pdbx_description
1 polymer ?
#
loop_
_entity_poly.entity_id
_entity_poly.type
_entity_poly.pdbx_seq_one_letter_code
_entity_poly.pdbx_strand_id
1 'polypeptide(L)'
;GGIPGERVVAEVIRVRRKYVAAIVEQVLEASPSRIDAPCQYYGVCTGCQWQHMDYSAQLSVKRDKVLDALERVGGLNDVKVHPTLPSPIQYGYRNHARFTVGREGDLGFVNRETRRFVHIDNCMLMHEGINSILGHLQDRCGETTQLAIRAGRETDEYLVNIDQAAQLIGIVREAVNLSGSEVLLDAYTGVGTFAILLTPFVKRVYAIEESSAAVADAKENAVGAENIQFLLGKTEDVLADLPERPDVVILDPPRAGCQPSALDHLAKLRSPMLVYVSCDPETLARDLKLLCANNYSIEQVQPLDMFPQTHHCWLAGRSTDDWELLTELGLRFEVTPFNAPEEQLEGESAEEMVRRLSSDKAMLVAGQLKEGFVIGADSTVVLNGRSIGKPEDEGDARKMLQQLRATEHQVTTGLTVVDVATGLSMTDHMTRGRVTHRRL
;
A
#
# COMPACT_ATOMS: atom_id res chain seq x y z
N GLY A 1 -6.87 4.14 26.29
CA GLY A 1 -6.47 4.95 27.46
C GLY A 1 -5.02 4.70 27.79
N GLY A 2 -4.61 3.43 27.90
CA GLY A 2 -3.20 3.07 28.03
C GLY A 2 -2.47 3.07 26.69
N ILE A 3 -1.16 3.26 26.74
CA ILE A 3 -0.22 3.13 25.63
C ILE A 3 0.82 2.04 25.91
N PRO A 4 1.52 1.51 24.89
CA PRO A 4 2.55 0.50 25.12
C PRO A 4 3.63 0.95 26.11
N GLY A 5 4.07 0.02 26.96
CA GLY A 5 5.08 0.26 28.00
C GLY A 5 4.52 0.78 29.34
N GLU A 6 3.21 0.97 29.47
CA GLU A 6 2.61 1.47 30.71
C GLU A 6 2.20 0.39 31.70
N ARG A 7 2.29 0.74 32.98
CA ARG A 7 1.62 0.01 34.06
C ARG A 7 0.39 0.81 34.50
N VAL A 8 -0.78 0.19 34.42
CA VAL A 8 -2.06 0.86 34.63
C VAL A 8 -2.98 0.04 35.54
N VAL A 9 -3.85 0.73 36.29
CA VAL A 9 -5.07 0.16 36.85
C VAL A 9 -6.15 0.26 35.78
N ALA A 10 -6.75 -0.87 35.43
CA ALA A 10 -7.76 -0.95 34.39
C ALA A 10 -9.03 -1.62 34.91
N GLU A 11 -10.17 -0.99 34.65
CA GLU A 11 -11.49 -1.53 34.93
C GLU A 11 -11.93 -2.42 33.75
N VAL A 12 -12.20 -3.69 34.02
CA VAL A 12 -12.67 -4.63 33.01
C VAL A 12 -14.13 -4.32 32.66
N ILE A 13 -14.35 -3.79 31.46
CA ILE A 13 -15.70 -3.48 30.96
C ILE A 13 -16.35 -4.67 30.24
N ARG A 14 -15.55 -5.56 29.64
CA ARG A 14 -16.07 -6.68 28.86
C ARG A 14 -15.08 -7.83 28.76
N VAL A 15 -15.56 -9.04 29.02
CA VAL A 15 -14.81 -10.28 28.79
C VAL A 15 -15.39 -11.01 27.58
N ARG A 16 -14.54 -11.39 26.65
CA ARG A 16 -14.86 -12.17 25.45
C ARG A 16 -13.95 -13.39 25.40
N ARG A 17 -14.34 -14.41 24.63
CA ARG A 17 -13.57 -15.67 24.54
C ARG A 17 -12.10 -15.48 24.11
N LYS A 18 -11.83 -14.47 23.26
CA LYS A 18 -10.50 -14.21 22.69
C LYS A 18 -9.81 -12.94 23.22
N TYR A 19 -10.52 -12.09 23.97
CA TYR A 19 -9.96 -10.81 24.44
C TYR A 19 -10.73 -10.25 25.63
N VAL A 20 -10.08 -9.37 26.38
CA VAL A 20 -10.68 -8.56 27.45
C VAL A 20 -10.61 -7.10 27.02
N ALA A 21 -11.72 -6.39 27.11
CA ALA A 21 -11.75 -4.94 26.96
C ALA A 21 -11.79 -4.29 28.34
N ALA A 22 -10.94 -3.30 28.55
CA ALA A 22 -10.82 -2.57 29.80
C ALA A 22 -10.62 -1.08 29.53
N ILE A 23 -11.04 -0.25 30.48
CA ILE A 23 -10.78 1.19 30.50
C ILE A 23 -9.66 1.45 31.49
N VAL A 24 -8.71 2.32 31.15
CA VAL A 24 -7.66 2.73 32.07
C VAL A 24 -8.23 3.74 33.05
N GLU A 25 -8.28 3.38 34.33
CA GLU A 25 -8.70 4.26 35.42
C GLU A 25 -7.54 5.12 35.91
N GLN A 26 -6.36 4.50 36.04
CA GLN A 26 -5.16 5.16 36.56
C GLN A 26 -3.91 4.65 35.86
N VAL A 27 -3.02 5.57 35.49
CA VAL A 27 -1.66 5.24 35.03
C VAL A 27 -0.74 5.27 36.25
N LEU A 28 -0.14 4.14 36.59
CA LEU A 28 0.79 4.01 37.72
C LEU A 28 2.22 4.35 37.29
N GLU A 29 2.62 3.87 36.11
CA GLU A 29 3.89 4.20 35.48
C GLU A 29 3.63 4.58 34.03
N ALA A 30 3.85 5.85 33.73
CA ALA A 30 3.67 6.39 32.39
C ALA A 30 4.83 5.96 31.49
N SER A 31 4.50 5.66 30.24
CA SER A 31 5.49 5.43 29.20
C SER A 31 6.18 6.75 28.86
N PRO A 32 7.47 6.75 28.48
CA PRO A 32 8.16 7.96 28.01
C PRO A 32 7.46 8.64 26.84
N SER A 33 6.65 7.88 26.11
CA SER A 33 5.85 8.32 24.97
C SER A 33 4.51 8.96 25.35
N ARG A 34 4.14 9.01 26.64
CA ARG A 34 2.91 9.67 27.08
C ARG A 34 3.11 11.18 27.06
N ILE A 35 2.17 11.87 26.43
CA ILE A 35 2.08 13.34 26.45
C ILE A 35 0.71 13.78 26.97
N ASP A 36 0.60 15.04 27.39
CA ASP A 36 -0.69 15.65 27.66
C ASP A 36 -1.41 15.93 26.34
N ALA A 37 -2.67 15.50 26.25
CA ALA A 37 -3.48 15.71 25.06
C ALA A 37 -3.79 17.21 24.91
N PRO A 38 -3.39 17.86 23.79
CA PRO A 38 -3.53 19.31 23.66
C PRO A 38 -4.98 19.76 23.41
N CYS A 39 -5.86 18.88 22.94
CA CYS A 39 -7.26 19.24 22.69
C CYS A 39 -8.08 19.23 23.99
N GLN A 40 -8.72 20.37 24.29
CA GLN A 40 -9.63 20.50 25.43
C GLN A 40 -10.80 19.51 25.43
N TYR A 41 -11.21 19.02 24.26
CA TYR A 41 -12.31 18.06 24.14
C TYR A 41 -11.83 16.61 24.22
N TYR A 42 -10.52 16.34 24.38
CA TYR A 42 -10.00 14.98 24.38
C TYR A 42 -10.60 14.14 25.52
N GLY A 43 -11.01 12.90 25.23
CA GLY A 43 -11.70 12.02 26.17
C GLY A 43 -13.22 12.20 26.22
N VAL A 44 -13.72 13.43 26.10
CA VAL A 44 -15.16 13.71 25.99
C VAL A 44 -15.63 13.58 24.54
N CYS A 45 -14.89 14.17 23.60
CA CYS A 45 -15.03 13.93 22.18
C CYS A 45 -14.28 12.65 21.80
N THR A 46 -14.99 11.72 21.15
CA THR A 46 -14.40 10.44 20.70
C THR A 46 -13.80 10.52 19.29
N GLY A 47 -13.55 11.72 18.78
CA GLY A 47 -12.97 11.94 17.45
C GLY A 47 -11.51 11.50 17.35
N CYS A 48 -10.70 11.83 18.36
CA CYS A 48 -9.30 11.43 18.46
C CYS A 48 -9.13 10.34 19.52
N GLN A 49 -8.20 9.41 19.31
CA GLN A 49 -7.94 8.32 20.27
C GLN A 49 -6.54 8.39 20.87
N TRP A 50 -5.58 9.06 20.24
CA TRP A 50 -4.16 8.93 20.60
C TRP A 50 -3.43 10.26 20.86
N GLN A 51 -4.16 11.36 21.11
CA GLN A 51 -3.51 12.64 21.43
C GLN A 51 -2.64 12.61 22.72
N HIS A 52 -2.80 11.60 23.57
CA HIS A 52 -1.97 11.39 24.76
C HIS A 52 -0.71 10.55 24.49
N MET A 53 -0.41 10.28 23.21
CA MET A 53 0.74 9.51 22.75
C MET A 53 1.55 10.40 21.79
N ASP A 54 2.86 10.49 22.00
CA ASP A 54 3.74 11.21 21.09
C ASP A 54 3.63 10.64 19.66
N TYR A 55 3.89 11.49 18.67
CA TYR A 55 3.63 11.11 17.28
C TYR A 55 4.51 9.95 16.78
N SER A 56 5.75 9.84 17.24
CA SER A 56 6.66 8.76 16.83
C SER A 56 6.17 7.40 17.34
N ALA A 57 5.63 7.36 18.57
CA ALA A 57 4.97 6.19 19.10
C ALA A 57 3.69 5.85 18.33
N GLN A 58 2.90 6.83 17.88
CA GLN A 58 1.72 6.58 17.04
C GLN A 58 2.09 5.85 15.74
N LEU A 59 3.18 6.28 15.08
CA LEU A 59 3.66 5.64 13.85
C LEU A 59 4.14 4.20 14.09
N SER A 60 4.84 3.99 15.19
CA SER A 60 5.32 2.66 15.60
C SER A 60 4.14 1.72 15.86
N VAL A 61 3.16 2.16 16.66
CA VAL A 61 1.95 1.38 16.96
C VAL A 61 1.13 1.09 15.70
N LYS A 62 1.07 2.02 14.73
CA LYS A 62 0.40 1.76 13.44
C LYS A 62 1.08 0.63 12.67
N ARG A 63 2.41 0.61 12.64
CA ARG A 63 3.18 -0.47 12.00
C ARG A 63 2.95 -1.79 12.72
N ASP A 64 3.00 -1.80 14.05
CA ASP A 64 2.81 -3.02 14.85
C ASP A 64 1.42 -3.61 14.65
N LYS A 65 0.39 -2.77 14.50
CA LYS A 65 -0.97 -3.23 14.17
C LYS A 65 -1.04 -3.93 12.82
N VAL A 66 -0.25 -3.49 11.84
CA VAL A 66 -0.19 -4.12 10.51
C VAL A 66 0.51 -5.46 10.59
N LEU A 67 1.64 -5.51 11.30
CA LEU A 67 2.38 -6.75 11.56
C LEU A 67 1.49 -7.77 12.28
N ASP A 68 0.82 -7.40 13.38
CA ASP A 68 -0.10 -8.28 14.11
C ASP A 68 -1.23 -8.79 13.21
N ALA A 69 -1.82 -7.94 12.38
CA ALA A 69 -2.89 -8.36 11.49
C ALA A 69 -2.42 -9.37 10.44
N LEU A 70 -1.27 -9.11 9.80
CA LEU A 70 -0.68 -10.01 8.81
C LEU A 70 -0.34 -11.38 9.41
N GLU A 71 0.29 -11.40 10.59
CA GLU A 71 0.63 -12.64 11.30
C GLU A 71 -0.62 -13.38 11.80
N ARG A 72 -1.48 -12.71 12.59
CA ARG A 72 -2.58 -13.36 13.31
C ARG A 72 -3.77 -13.70 12.42
N VAL A 73 -4.11 -12.83 11.46
CA VAL A 73 -5.27 -13.01 10.58
C VAL A 73 -4.85 -13.64 9.26
N GLY A 74 -3.78 -13.11 8.66
CA GLY A 74 -3.25 -13.59 7.38
C GLY A 74 -2.48 -14.90 7.51
N GLY A 75 -1.79 -15.14 8.63
CA GLY A 75 -0.78 -16.20 8.72
C GLY A 75 0.45 -15.89 7.86
N LEU A 76 0.73 -14.60 7.64
CA LEU A 76 1.75 -14.08 6.73
C LEU A 76 2.90 -13.48 7.55
N ASN A 77 3.95 -14.27 7.77
CA ASN A 77 5.03 -13.91 8.70
C ASN A 77 6.26 -13.30 8.01
N ASP A 78 6.49 -13.62 6.73
CA ASP A 78 7.69 -13.21 5.99
C ASP A 78 7.43 -12.00 5.07
N VAL A 79 6.50 -11.12 5.47
CA VAL A 79 6.13 -9.94 4.68
C VAL A 79 6.99 -8.74 5.07
N LYS A 80 7.59 -8.08 4.07
CA LYS A 80 8.32 -6.84 4.28
C LYS A 80 7.36 -5.68 4.60
N VAL A 81 7.22 -5.35 5.88
CA VAL A 81 6.44 -4.19 6.35
C VAL A 81 7.37 -3.02 6.68
N HIS A 82 7.27 -1.96 5.89
CA HIS A 82 8.04 -0.72 6.07
C HIS A 82 7.58 0.08 7.29
N PRO A 83 8.42 1.01 7.79
CA PRO A 83 7.97 2.00 8.78
C PRO A 83 6.76 2.79 8.29
N THR A 84 5.83 3.12 9.19
CA THR A 84 4.66 3.94 8.84
C THR A 84 5.12 5.31 8.36
N LEU A 85 4.73 5.69 7.14
CA LEU A 85 5.02 7.00 6.60
C LEU A 85 4.24 8.06 7.39
N PRO A 86 4.93 9.12 7.87
CA PRO A 86 4.29 10.19 8.61
C PRO A 86 3.43 11.04 7.69
N SER A 87 2.35 11.57 8.28
CA SER A 87 1.58 12.64 7.69
C SER A 87 2.43 13.92 7.59
N PRO A 88 2.32 14.72 6.51
CA PRO A 88 3.00 16.02 6.40
C PRO A 88 2.51 17.00 7.46
N ILE A 89 1.24 16.88 7.85
CA ILE A 89 0.59 17.72 8.87
C ILE A 89 -0.15 16.85 9.88
N GLN A 90 0.05 17.08 11.17
CA GLN A 90 -0.56 16.28 12.25
C GLN A 90 -1.92 16.81 12.71
N TYR A 91 -2.21 18.07 12.39
CA TYR A 91 -3.40 18.83 12.76
C TYR A 91 -3.86 19.64 11.55
N GLY A 92 -5.12 20.07 11.52
CA GLY A 92 -5.67 20.87 10.43
C GLY A 92 -5.90 20.12 9.09
N TYR A 93 -5.61 18.82 9.03
CA TYR A 93 -5.70 18.05 7.78
C TYR A 93 -7.13 17.73 7.34
N ARG A 94 -8.09 17.74 8.27
CA ARG A 94 -9.45 17.29 7.96
C ARG A 94 -10.23 18.40 7.29
N ASN A 95 -10.37 18.28 5.98
CA ASN A 95 -11.06 19.22 5.10
C ASN A 95 -12.56 18.92 4.92
N HIS A 96 -13.07 17.82 5.50
CA HIS A 96 -14.48 17.46 5.50
C HIS A 96 -14.93 16.99 6.89
N ALA A 97 -15.95 17.66 7.42
CA ALA A 97 -16.56 17.37 8.69
C ALA A 97 -18.08 17.19 8.53
N ARG A 98 -18.63 16.21 9.23
CA ARG A 98 -20.08 16.01 9.37
C ARG A 98 -20.43 16.16 10.85
N PHE A 99 -21.09 17.26 11.17
CA PHE A 99 -21.52 17.62 12.51
C PHE A 99 -22.90 17.07 12.79
N THR A 100 -23.10 16.64 14.03
CA THR A 100 -24.44 16.47 14.58
C THR A 100 -24.92 17.83 15.06
N VAL A 101 -26.19 18.10 14.82
CA VAL A 101 -26.85 19.32 15.32
C VAL A 101 -27.52 18.97 16.63
N GLY A 102 -27.18 19.71 17.69
CA GLY A 102 -27.76 19.60 19.01
C GLY A 102 -29.15 20.25 19.06
N ARG A 103 -29.76 20.22 20.24
CA ARG A 103 -31.15 20.67 20.41
C ARG A 103 -31.31 22.18 20.24
N GLU A 104 -30.25 22.94 20.52
CA GLU A 104 -30.25 24.40 20.43
C GLU A 104 -29.78 24.88 19.04
N GLY A 105 -29.54 23.96 18.11
CA GLY A 105 -29.00 24.27 16.79
C GLY A 105 -27.47 24.35 16.76
N ASP A 106 -26.81 23.94 17.85
CA ASP A 106 -25.37 23.90 18.02
C ASP A 106 -24.72 22.71 17.31
N LEU A 107 -23.45 22.85 16.94
CA LEU A 107 -22.71 21.89 16.14
C LEU A 107 -21.68 21.16 16.99
N GLY A 108 -21.68 19.83 16.86
CA GLY A 108 -20.83 18.99 17.68
C GLY A 108 -20.79 17.54 17.24
N PHE A 109 -20.32 16.69 18.13
CA PHE A 109 -20.24 15.25 17.94
C PHE A 109 -20.96 14.50 19.05
N VAL A 110 -21.44 13.31 18.74
CA VAL A 110 -21.95 12.38 19.75
C VAL A 110 -20.81 11.49 20.21
N ASN A 111 -20.52 11.51 21.51
CA ASN A 111 -19.57 10.58 22.12
C ASN A 111 -20.04 9.13 21.87
N ARG A 112 -19.17 8.31 21.29
CA ARG A 112 -19.51 6.94 20.88
C ARG A 112 -19.91 6.02 22.04
N GLU A 113 -19.32 6.24 23.22
CA GLU A 113 -19.54 5.40 24.40
C GLU A 113 -20.72 5.90 25.22
N THR A 114 -20.72 7.19 25.59
CA THR A 114 -21.73 7.77 26.48
C THR A 114 -23.00 8.21 25.74
N ARG A 115 -22.96 8.26 24.40
CA ARG A 115 -24.01 8.79 23.53
C ARG A 115 -24.43 10.23 23.82
N ARG A 116 -23.61 10.97 24.59
CA ARG A 116 -23.85 12.38 24.89
C ARG A 116 -23.36 13.27 23.76
N PHE A 117 -24.13 14.32 23.49
CA PHE A 117 -23.72 15.37 22.58
C PHE A 117 -22.57 16.18 23.21
N VAL A 118 -21.60 16.53 22.38
CA VAL A 118 -20.41 17.31 22.74
C VAL A 118 -20.34 18.48 21.79
N HIS A 119 -20.60 19.67 22.31
CA HIS A 119 -20.42 20.94 21.60
C HIS A 119 -18.95 21.13 21.22
N ILE A 120 -18.68 21.62 20.01
CA ILE A 120 -17.32 21.83 19.51
C ILE A 120 -17.21 23.23 18.90
N ASP A 121 -16.47 24.12 19.57
CA ASP A 121 -16.17 25.45 19.04
C ASP A 121 -15.02 25.43 18.04
N ASN A 122 -14.04 24.57 18.29
CA ASN A 122 -12.84 24.44 17.47
C ASN A 122 -12.30 23.01 17.51
N CYS A 123 -11.99 22.43 16.36
CA CYS A 123 -11.35 21.12 16.29
C CYS A 123 -9.94 21.22 15.73
N MET A 124 -8.94 20.81 16.52
CA MET A 124 -7.53 20.81 16.08
C MET A 124 -7.26 19.95 14.84
N LEU A 125 -8.10 18.94 14.56
CA LEU A 125 -7.94 18.14 13.34
C LEU A 125 -8.48 18.86 12.09
N MET A 126 -9.38 19.82 12.23
CA MET A 126 -10.10 20.42 11.11
C MET A 126 -9.33 21.56 10.48
N HIS A 127 -9.44 21.64 9.16
CA HIS A 127 -8.92 22.75 8.37
C HIS A 127 -9.47 24.09 8.87
N GLU A 128 -8.64 25.14 8.82
CA GLU A 128 -8.97 26.48 9.34
C GLU A 128 -10.29 27.01 8.76
N GLY A 129 -10.53 26.80 7.46
CA GLY A 129 -11.78 27.20 6.80
C GLY A 129 -13.06 26.56 7.38
N ILE A 130 -12.97 25.39 8.02
CA ILE A 130 -14.10 24.81 8.76
C ILE A 130 -14.22 25.47 10.13
N ASN A 131 -13.10 25.59 10.85
CA ASN A 131 -13.07 26.17 12.18
C ASN A 131 -13.50 27.65 12.18
N SER A 132 -13.19 28.42 11.14
CA SER A 132 -13.54 29.83 11.02
C SER A 132 -15.05 30.05 10.88
N ILE A 133 -15.75 29.15 10.20
CA ILE A 133 -17.21 29.25 10.03
C ILE A 133 -17.99 28.57 11.15
N LEU A 134 -17.36 27.63 11.88
CA LEU A 134 -18.03 26.85 12.92
C LEU A 134 -18.67 27.76 13.98
N GLY A 135 -17.93 28.76 14.47
CA GLY A 135 -18.43 29.74 15.44
C GLY A 135 -19.61 30.59 14.92
N HIS A 136 -19.67 30.84 13.61
CA HIS A 136 -20.79 31.58 13.00
C HIS A 136 -22.06 30.75 12.83
N LEU A 137 -21.94 29.42 12.87
CA LEU A 137 -23.03 28.47 12.68
C LEU A 137 -23.58 27.91 14.00
N GLN A 138 -22.86 28.08 15.11
CA GLN A 138 -23.36 27.68 16.43
C GLN A 138 -24.73 28.29 16.70
N ASP A 139 -25.62 27.48 17.30
CA ASP A 139 -26.99 27.82 17.67
C ASP A 139 -27.92 28.26 16.52
N ARG A 140 -27.51 28.05 15.26
CA ARG A 140 -28.24 28.54 14.06
C ARG A 140 -28.69 27.43 13.12
N CYS A 141 -28.44 26.16 13.46
CA CYS A 141 -28.72 25.03 12.59
C CYS A 141 -29.95 24.19 13.00
N GLY A 142 -30.80 24.69 13.91
CA GLY A 142 -31.88 23.91 14.56
C GLY A 142 -32.93 23.25 13.66
N GLU A 143 -33.01 23.61 12.38
CA GLU A 143 -33.93 22.99 11.40
C GLU A 143 -33.38 21.70 10.76
N THR A 144 -32.12 21.34 11.02
CA THR A 144 -31.51 20.11 10.52
C THR A 144 -30.93 19.27 11.67
N THR A 145 -30.71 17.98 11.42
CA THR A 145 -30.11 17.04 12.38
C THR A 145 -28.62 16.82 12.13
N GLN A 146 -28.14 17.17 10.93
CA GLN A 146 -26.76 16.99 10.50
C GLN A 146 -26.35 18.14 9.58
N LEU A 147 -25.11 18.58 9.71
CA LEU A 147 -24.52 19.56 8.80
C LEU A 147 -23.17 19.06 8.32
N ALA A 148 -22.96 19.02 7.00
CA ALA A 148 -21.68 18.70 6.41
C ALA A 148 -21.00 19.98 5.93
N ILE A 149 -19.74 20.17 6.32
CA ILE A 149 -18.90 21.29 5.90
C ILE A 149 -17.68 20.71 5.22
N ARG A 150 -17.41 21.22 4.01
CA ARG A 150 -16.16 20.96 3.29
C ARG A 150 -15.44 22.29 3.11
N ALA A 151 -14.15 22.28 3.40
CA ALA A 151 -13.25 23.39 3.09
C ALA A 151 -12.20 22.90 2.11
N GLY A 152 -11.66 23.80 1.31
CA GLY A 152 -10.41 23.55 0.63
C GLY A 152 -9.76 24.84 0.18
N ARG A 153 -8.64 24.68 -0.51
CA ARG A 153 -7.85 25.81 -1.02
C ARG A 153 -8.07 25.89 -2.51
N GLU A 154 -8.40 27.08 -3.00
CA GLU A 154 -8.44 27.38 -4.42
C GLU A 154 -7.01 27.22 -4.96
N THR A 155 -6.78 26.09 -5.63
CA THR A 155 -5.48 25.62 -6.11
C THR A 155 -5.53 25.25 -7.59
N ASP A 156 -6.67 25.49 -8.25
CA ASP A 156 -7.03 24.90 -9.56
C ASP A 156 -6.95 23.35 -9.58
N GLU A 157 -6.84 22.70 -8.41
CA GLU A 157 -6.83 21.25 -8.20
C GLU A 157 -8.08 20.79 -7.41
N TYR A 158 -8.38 19.49 -7.46
CA TYR A 158 -9.56 18.89 -6.83
C TYR A 158 -9.56 19.01 -5.29
N LEU A 159 -10.76 19.14 -4.70
CA LEU A 159 -11.01 19.18 -3.24
C LEU A 159 -10.78 17.82 -2.58
N VAL A 160 -9.54 17.31 -2.60
CA VAL A 160 -9.09 16.12 -1.88
C VAL A 160 -8.33 16.59 -0.63
N ASN A 161 -8.16 15.72 0.36
CA ASN A 161 -7.19 15.98 1.42
C ASN A 161 -5.78 16.00 0.79
N ILE A 162 -5.35 17.18 0.33
CA ILE A 162 -4.33 17.37 -0.71
C ILE A 162 -3.01 16.70 -0.31
N ASP A 163 -2.55 16.90 0.91
CA ASP A 163 -1.19 16.54 1.28
C ASP A 163 -1.01 15.03 1.49
N GLN A 164 -1.90 14.37 2.25
CA GLN A 164 -1.77 12.92 2.48
C GLN A 164 -2.26 12.09 1.28
N ALA A 165 -3.29 12.54 0.55
CA ALA A 165 -3.72 11.82 -0.65
C ALA A 165 -2.63 11.86 -1.74
N ALA A 166 -1.94 13.00 -1.90
CA ALA A 166 -0.80 13.10 -2.81
C ALA A 166 0.33 12.11 -2.43
N GLN A 167 0.61 11.91 -1.14
CA GLN A 167 1.55 10.88 -0.70
C GLN A 167 1.09 9.47 -1.09
N LEU A 168 -0.19 9.14 -0.86
CA LEU A 168 -0.74 7.83 -1.24
C LEU A 168 -0.61 7.60 -2.76
N ILE A 169 -0.96 8.60 -3.57
CA ILE A 169 -0.83 8.54 -5.03
C ILE A 169 0.65 8.37 -5.42
N GLY A 170 1.56 9.09 -4.76
CA GLY A 170 3.01 8.94 -4.97
C GLY A 170 3.49 7.52 -4.71
N ILE A 171 3.10 6.93 -3.57
CA ILE A 171 3.43 5.55 -3.20
C ILE A 171 2.87 4.55 -4.21
N VAL A 172 1.59 4.69 -4.59
CA VAL A 172 0.95 3.80 -5.57
C VAL A 172 1.67 3.91 -6.90
N ARG A 173 1.96 5.13 -7.38
CA ARG A 173 2.67 5.37 -8.64
C ARG A 173 4.07 4.77 -8.65
N GLU A 174 4.83 4.95 -7.57
CA GLU A 174 6.16 4.35 -7.40
C GLU A 174 6.09 2.82 -7.35
N ALA A 175 5.06 2.28 -6.68
CA ALA A 175 4.84 0.85 -6.63
C ALA A 175 4.49 0.25 -8.00
N VAL A 176 3.72 0.95 -8.85
CA VAL A 176 3.30 0.38 -10.14
C VAL A 176 4.34 0.50 -11.27
N ASN A 177 5.30 1.43 -11.16
CA ASN A 177 6.39 1.62 -12.12
C ASN A 177 5.95 1.61 -13.61
N LEU A 178 4.95 2.42 -13.94
CA LEU A 178 4.30 2.45 -15.25
C LEU A 178 5.23 2.97 -16.35
N SER A 179 5.22 2.32 -17.52
CA SER A 179 5.99 2.71 -18.70
C SER A 179 5.16 3.46 -19.75
N GLY A 180 3.83 3.44 -19.64
CA GLY A 180 2.89 4.05 -20.58
C GLY A 180 2.19 3.06 -21.51
N SER A 181 2.58 1.78 -21.51
CA SER A 181 1.98 0.74 -22.35
C SER A 181 0.92 -0.11 -21.64
N GLU A 182 0.81 0.02 -20.32
CA GLU A 182 0.02 -0.84 -19.46
C GLU A 182 -1.48 -0.58 -19.59
N VAL A 183 -2.27 -1.63 -19.43
CA VAL A 183 -3.70 -1.56 -19.14
C VAL A 183 -3.89 -1.60 -17.62
N LEU A 184 -4.44 -0.52 -17.08
CA LEU A 184 -4.73 -0.38 -15.65
C LEU A 184 -6.19 -0.71 -15.37
N LEU A 185 -6.43 -1.50 -14.32
CA LEU A 185 -7.74 -1.66 -13.70
C LEU A 185 -7.75 -0.92 -12.35
N ASP A 186 -8.65 0.05 -12.20
CA ASP A 186 -8.99 0.66 -10.91
C ASP A 186 -10.32 0.09 -10.43
N ALA A 187 -10.27 -0.85 -9.50
CA ALA A 187 -11.45 -1.48 -8.94
C ALA A 187 -11.84 -0.80 -7.62
N TYR A 188 -13.14 -0.53 -7.46
CA TYR A 188 -13.69 0.35 -6.42
C TYR A 188 -13.24 1.81 -6.60
N THR A 189 -13.30 2.30 -7.86
CA THR A 189 -12.70 3.59 -8.24
C THR A 189 -13.34 4.80 -7.55
N GLY A 190 -14.57 4.68 -7.03
CA GLY A 190 -15.31 5.78 -6.46
C GLY A 190 -15.50 6.92 -7.46
N VAL A 191 -14.94 8.09 -7.12
CA VAL A 191 -14.99 9.29 -7.97
C VAL A 191 -13.83 9.38 -8.97
N GLY A 192 -13.08 8.29 -9.16
CA GLY A 192 -12.04 8.20 -10.19
C GLY A 192 -10.64 8.65 -9.74
N THR A 193 -10.33 8.67 -8.44
CA THR A 193 -9.07 9.28 -7.96
C THR A 193 -7.83 8.62 -8.57
N PHE A 194 -7.67 7.30 -8.47
CA PHE A 194 -6.52 6.62 -9.06
C PHE A 194 -6.65 6.54 -10.58
N ALA A 195 -7.82 6.15 -11.08
CA ALA A 195 -8.11 6.09 -12.51
C ALA A 195 -7.67 7.37 -13.24
N ILE A 196 -8.19 8.53 -12.85
CA ILE A 196 -7.96 9.80 -13.53
C ILE A 196 -6.51 10.26 -13.39
N LEU A 197 -5.93 10.16 -12.18
CA LEU A 197 -4.57 10.66 -11.94
C LEU A 197 -3.49 9.79 -12.58
N LEU A 198 -3.75 8.50 -12.78
CA LEU A 198 -2.80 7.58 -13.43
C LEU A 198 -3.01 7.48 -14.94
N THR A 199 -4.11 8.01 -15.46
CA THR A 199 -4.45 7.98 -16.89
C THR A 199 -3.36 8.48 -17.83
N PRO A 200 -2.63 9.58 -17.54
CA PRO A 200 -1.56 10.06 -18.42
C PRO A 200 -0.36 9.11 -18.55
N PHE A 201 -0.26 8.10 -17.67
CA PHE A 201 0.88 7.20 -17.54
C PHE A 201 0.60 5.77 -18.01
N VAL A 202 -0.57 5.52 -18.60
CA VAL A 202 -0.99 4.18 -19.03
C VAL A 202 -1.63 4.24 -20.41
N LYS A 203 -1.68 3.10 -21.09
CA LYS A 203 -2.34 2.98 -22.39
C LYS A 203 -3.86 3.11 -22.25
N ARG A 204 -4.44 2.48 -21.23
CA ARG A 204 -5.89 2.39 -21.01
C ARG A 204 -6.20 2.19 -19.53
N VAL A 205 -7.29 2.78 -19.06
CA VAL A 205 -7.84 2.55 -17.72
C VAL A 205 -9.24 1.96 -17.83
N TYR A 206 -9.48 0.87 -17.11
CA TYR A 206 -10.81 0.38 -16.77
C TYR A 206 -11.09 0.73 -15.31
N ALA A 207 -12.21 1.40 -15.04
CA ALA A 207 -12.53 1.89 -13.70
C ALA A 207 -13.90 1.33 -13.27
N ILE A 208 -13.94 0.46 -12.26
CA ILE A 208 -15.16 -0.23 -11.81
C ILE A 208 -15.71 0.45 -10.56
N GLU A 209 -17.00 0.80 -10.59
CA GLU A 209 -17.72 1.38 -9.46
C GLU A 209 -19.20 0.98 -9.49
N GLU A 210 -19.78 0.64 -8.33
CA GLU A 210 -21.17 0.21 -8.22
C GLU A 210 -22.15 1.40 -8.09
N SER A 211 -21.69 2.50 -7.51
CA SER A 211 -22.48 3.71 -7.30
C SER A 211 -22.57 4.53 -8.58
N SER A 212 -23.76 4.58 -9.17
CA SER A 212 -24.03 5.41 -10.36
C SER A 212 -23.75 6.90 -10.11
N ALA A 213 -23.93 7.37 -8.87
CA ALA A 213 -23.62 8.75 -8.50
C ALA A 213 -22.10 9.02 -8.53
N ALA A 214 -21.31 8.10 -7.97
CA ALA A 214 -19.85 8.23 -7.97
C ALA A 214 -19.28 8.14 -9.40
N VAL A 215 -19.84 7.27 -10.25
CA VAL A 215 -19.48 7.20 -11.68
C VAL A 215 -19.84 8.49 -12.42
N ALA A 216 -20.96 9.14 -12.09
CA ALA A 216 -21.33 10.42 -12.69
C ALA A 216 -20.31 11.51 -12.32
N ASP A 217 -19.96 11.61 -11.04
CA ASP A 217 -18.92 12.52 -10.56
C ASP A 217 -17.55 12.20 -11.19
N ALA A 218 -17.20 10.92 -11.32
CA ALA A 218 -15.95 10.49 -11.93
C ALA A 218 -15.85 10.86 -13.41
N LYS A 219 -16.96 10.78 -14.15
CA LYS A 219 -17.00 11.19 -15.56
C LYS A 219 -16.82 12.69 -15.72
N GLU A 220 -17.38 13.49 -14.82
CA GLU A 220 -17.15 14.93 -14.80
C GLU A 220 -15.68 15.26 -14.48
N ASN A 221 -15.09 14.57 -13.51
CA ASN A 221 -13.67 14.71 -13.18
C ASN A 221 -12.74 14.21 -14.30
N ALA A 222 -13.21 13.31 -15.16
CA ALA A 222 -12.45 12.73 -16.26
C ALA A 222 -12.58 13.53 -17.57
N VAL A 223 -13.20 14.71 -17.57
CA VAL A 223 -13.28 15.55 -18.78
C VAL A 223 -11.86 15.86 -19.29
N GLY A 224 -11.56 15.42 -20.52
CA GLY A 224 -10.24 15.54 -21.15
C GLY A 224 -9.39 14.26 -21.10
N ALA A 225 -9.83 13.23 -20.39
CA ALA A 225 -9.20 11.91 -20.36
C ALA A 225 -9.90 10.93 -21.33
N GLU A 226 -9.30 10.67 -22.49
CA GLU A 226 -9.92 9.85 -23.55
C GLU A 226 -9.69 8.34 -23.39
N ASN A 227 -8.70 7.94 -22.60
CA ASN A 227 -8.27 6.55 -22.41
C ASN A 227 -8.81 5.92 -21.11
N ILE A 228 -9.89 6.46 -20.53
CA ILE A 228 -10.60 5.87 -19.37
C ILE A 228 -11.95 5.30 -19.80
N GLN A 229 -12.26 4.10 -19.36
CA GLN A 229 -13.57 3.48 -19.47
C GLN A 229 -14.14 3.17 -18.09
N PHE A 230 -15.21 3.87 -17.70
CA PHE A 230 -15.96 3.57 -16.49
C PHE A 230 -16.96 2.44 -16.71
N LEU A 231 -16.91 1.43 -15.85
CA LEU A 231 -17.76 0.25 -15.84
C LEU A 231 -18.65 0.29 -14.60
N LEU A 232 -19.95 0.52 -14.80
CA LEU A 232 -20.94 0.57 -13.72
C LEU A 232 -21.36 -0.85 -13.33
N GLY A 233 -21.08 -1.24 -12.10
CA GLY A 233 -21.47 -2.54 -11.56
C GLY A 233 -20.64 -2.91 -10.35
N LYS A 234 -21.01 -4.03 -9.71
CA LYS A 234 -20.22 -4.56 -8.60
C LYS A 234 -18.92 -5.13 -9.13
N THR A 235 -17.83 -4.94 -8.39
CA THR A 235 -16.50 -5.42 -8.76
C THR A 235 -16.50 -6.91 -9.07
N GLU A 236 -17.12 -7.75 -8.21
CA GLU A 236 -17.18 -9.19 -8.43
C GLU A 236 -17.90 -9.62 -9.71
N ASP A 237 -18.88 -8.83 -10.18
CA ASP A 237 -19.66 -9.11 -11.38
C ASP A 237 -18.92 -8.64 -12.63
N VAL A 238 -18.38 -7.42 -12.59
CA VAL A 238 -17.70 -6.79 -13.74
C VAL A 238 -16.36 -7.44 -14.05
N LEU A 239 -15.63 -7.93 -13.03
CA LEU A 239 -14.35 -8.62 -13.21
C LEU A 239 -14.46 -9.86 -14.11
N ALA A 240 -15.61 -10.52 -14.14
CA ALA A 240 -15.82 -11.73 -14.94
C ALA A 240 -15.86 -11.46 -16.45
N ASP A 241 -16.32 -10.26 -16.84
CA ASP A 241 -16.58 -9.87 -18.23
C ASP A 241 -15.65 -8.71 -18.68
N LEU A 242 -14.46 -8.62 -18.09
CA LEU A 242 -13.51 -7.57 -18.45
C LEU A 242 -13.10 -7.64 -19.94
N PRO A 243 -13.02 -6.51 -20.66
CA PRO A 243 -12.74 -6.51 -22.10
C PRO A 243 -11.36 -7.04 -22.48
N GLU A 244 -10.36 -6.85 -21.62
CA GLU A 244 -9.00 -7.35 -21.79
C GLU A 244 -8.36 -7.58 -20.40
N ARG A 245 -7.30 -8.41 -20.34
CA ARG A 245 -6.55 -8.65 -19.10
C ARG A 245 -5.77 -7.38 -18.72
N PRO A 246 -5.92 -6.84 -17.51
CA PRO A 246 -5.12 -5.72 -17.05
C PRO A 246 -3.71 -6.16 -16.65
N ASP A 247 -2.73 -5.33 -16.96
CA ASP A 247 -1.32 -5.51 -16.55
C ASP A 247 -1.12 -5.11 -15.08
N VAL A 248 -1.90 -4.12 -14.63
CA VAL A 248 -1.86 -3.59 -13.25
C VAL A 248 -3.28 -3.48 -12.72
N VAL A 249 -3.51 -3.97 -11.49
CA VAL A 249 -4.77 -3.80 -10.77
C VAL A 249 -4.53 -2.96 -9.52
N ILE A 250 -5.37 -1.94 -9.31
CA ILE A 250 -5.49 -1.21 -8.04
C ILE A 250 -6.81 -1.62 -7.41
N LEU A 251 -6.77 -2.00 -6.14
CA LEU A 251 -7.94 -2.29 -5.32
C LEU A 251 -8.03 -1.27 -4.19
N ASP A 252 -9.12 -0.51 -4.09
CA ASP A 252 -9.42 0.32 -2.91
C ASP A 252 -10.80 -0.02 -2.32
N PRO A 253 -10.99 -1.25 -1.80
CA PRO A 253 -12.28 -1.70 -1.33
C PRO A 253 -12.75 -0.97 -0.07
N PRO A 254 -14.05 -1.04 0.25
CA PRO A 254 -14.58 -0.54 1.51
C PRO A 254 -13.96 -1.27 2.71
N ARG A 255 -14.24 -0.78 3.93
CA ARG A 255 -13.78 -1.39 5.20
C ARG A 255 -14.09 -2.88 5.38
N ALA A 256 -15.03 -3.43 4.62
CA ALA A 256 -15.34 -4.86 4.64
C ALA A 256 -14.31 -5.72 3.89
N GLY A 257 -13.43 -5.09 3.10
CA GLY A 257 -12.52 -5.72 2.14
C GLY A 257 -13.23 -6.14 0.85
N CYS A 258 -12.54 -6.94 0.04
CA CYS A 258 -13.09 -7.50 -1.18
C CYS A 258 -14.09 -8.62 -0.89
N GLN A 259 -15.06 -8.79 -1.79
CA GLN A 259 -15.86 -10.02 -1.81
C GLN A 259 -14.97 -11.22 -2.20
N PRO A 260 -15.18 -12.41 -1.62
CA PRO A 260 -14.41 -13.60 -1.99
C PRO A 260 -14.45 -13.91 -3.49
N SER A 261 -15.61 -13.73 -4.13
CA SER A 261 -15.76 -13.89 -5.58
C SER A 261 -14.93 -12.91 -6.41
N ALA A 262 -14.76 -11.67 -5.93
CA ALA A 262 -13.88 -10.70 -6.60
C ALA A 262 -12.41 -11.16 -6.53
N LEU A 263 -11.96 -11.66 -5.38
CA LEU A 263 -10.61 -12.21 -5.22
C LEU A 263 -10.40 -13.46 -6.09
N ASP A 264 -11.39 -14.33 -6.18
CA ASP A 264 -11.36 -15.51 -7.07
C ASP A 264 -11.29 -15.12 -8.55
N HIS A 265 -11.99 -14.06 -8.97
CA HIS A 265 -11.90 -13.55 -10.35
C HIS A 265 -10.53 -12.91 -10.62
N LEU A 266 -9.99 -12.13 -9.69
CA LEU A 266 -8.64 -11.55 -9.81
C LEU A 266 -7.56 -12.64 -9.92
N ALA A 267 -7.66 -13.68 -9.09
CA ALA A 267 -6.80 -14.86 -9.17
C ALA A 267 -6.86 -15.56 -10.53
N LYS A 268 -8.02 -15.58 -11.19
CA LYS A 268 -8.18 -16.16 -12.54
C LYS A 268 -7.65 -15.23 -13.64
N LEU A 269 -7.82 -13.91 -13.49
CA LEU A 269 -7.27 -12.91 -14.40
C LEU A 269 -5.74 -12.96 -14.42
N ARG A 270 -5.13 -13.34 -13.29
CA ARG A 270 -3.67 -13.44 -13.11
C ARG A 270 -2.98 -12.16 -13.54
N SER A 271 -3.47 -11.00 -13.13
CA SER A 271 -2.79 -9.75 -13.47
C SER A 271 -1.38 -9.75 -12.87
N PRO A 272 -0.32 -9.43 -13.64
CA PRO A 272 1.07 -9.52 -13.18
C PRO A 272 1.33 -8.72 -11.90
N MET A 273 0.62 -7.60 -11.74
CA MET A 273 0.78 -6.70 -10.61
C MET A 273 -0.55 -6.30 -9.99
N LEU A 274 -0.59 -6.35 -8.66
CA LEU A 274 -1.72 -5.91 -7.86
C LEU A 274 -1.25 -4.97 -6.76
N VAL A 275 -1.90 -3.81 -6.65
CA VAL A 275 -1.76 -2.86 -5.56
C VAL A 275 -3.05 -2.83 -4.76
N TYR A 276 -2.97 -3.23 -3.49
CA TYR A 276 -4.10 -3.23 -2.58
C TYR A 276 -4.00 -2.05 -1.63
N VAL A 277 -4.95 -1.12 -1.74
CA VAL A 277 -5.15 0.01 -0.82
C VAL A 277 -6.19 -0.39 0.24
N SER A 278 -5.86 -0.27 1.52
CA SER A 278 -6.80 -0.60 2.61
C SER A 278 -6.72 0.40 3.76
N CYS A 279 -7.86 0.70 4.35
CA CYS A 279 -7.95 1.46 5.61
C CYS A 279 -8.11 0.57 6.86
N ASP A 280 -8.17 -0.75 6.68
CA ASP A 280 -8.30 -1.75 7.75
C ASP A 280 -7.24 -2.88 7.59
N PRO A 281 -6.32 -3.05 8.55
CA PRO A 281 -5.29 -4.08 8.47
C PRO A 281 -5.81 -5.52 8.54
N GLU A 282 -6.90 -5.79 9.27
CA GLU A 282 -7.39 -7.16 9.45
C GLU A 282 -8.07 -7.67 8.19
N THR A 283 -8.88 -6.84 7.53
CA THR A 283 -9.48 -7.22 6.24
C THR A 283 -8.42 -7.31 5.15
N LEU A 284 -7.41 -6.43 5.15
CA LEU A 284 -6.27 -6.56 4.25
C LEU A 284 -5.59 -7.92 4.43
N ALA A 285 -5.23 -8.28 5.66
CA ALA A 285 -4.54 -9.54 5.94
C ALA A 285 -5.38 -10.77 5.54
N ARG A 286 -6.70 -10.72 5.74
CA ARG A 286 -7.63 -11.75 5.27
C ARG A 286 -7.59 -11.89 3.75
N ASP A 287 -7.65 -10.77 3.03
CA ASP A 287 -7.77 -10.78 1.57
C ASP A 287 -6.43 -11.12 0.91
N LEU A 288 -5.31 -10.62 1.45
CA LEU A 288 -3.97 -11.00 1.03
C LEU A 288 -3.72 -12.50 1.22
N LYS A 289 -4.20 -13.10 2.31
CA LYS A 289 -4.10 -14.57 2.49
C LYS A 289 -4.78 -15.33 1.35
N LEU A 290 -5.94 -14.87 0.90
CA LEU A 290 -6.68 -15.51 -0.20
C LEU A 290 -5.96 -15.29 -1.54
N LEU A 291 -5.41 -14.10 -1.77
CA LEU A 291 -4.59 -13.83 -2.95
C LEU A 291 -3.32 -14.71 -2.95
N CYS A 292 -2.61 -14.83 -1.83
CA CYS A 292 -1.42 -15.68 -1.72
C CYS A 292 -1.71 -17.17 -1.90
N ALA A 293 -2.87 -17.63 -1.44
CA ALA A 293 -3.33 -18.99 -1.73
C ALA A 293 -3.58 -19.23 -3.23
N ASN A 294 -3.72 -18.16 -4.01
CA ASN A 294 -3.97 -18.16 -5.46
C ASN A 294 -2.82 -17.52 -6.25
N ASN A 295 -1.58 -17.82 -5.87
CA ASN A 295 -0.38 -17.50 -6.65
C ASN A 295 0.00 -16.01 -6.72
N TYR A 296 -0.30 -15.25 -5.68
CA TYR A 296 0.24 -13.91 -5.50
C TYR A 296 1.29 -13.88 -4.38
N SER A 297 2.45 -13.29 -4.60
CA SER A 297 3.44 -13.07 -3.53
C SER A 297 3.38 -11.62 -3.07
N ILE A 298 3.55 -11.38 -1.77
CA ILE A 298 3.55 -10.01 -1.23
C ILE A 298 4.98 -9.50 -1.28
N GLU A 299 5.23 -8.49 -2.11
CA GLU A 299 6.55 -7.89 -2.22
C GLU A 299 6.84 -6.98 -1.03
N GLN A 300 5.87 -6.12 -0.67
CA GLN A 300 5.98 -5.20 0.45
C GLN A 300 4.62 -4.64 0.87
N VAL A 301 4.57 -4.17 2.12
CA VAL A 301 3.46 -3.39 2.68
C VAL A 301 4.00 -2.07 3.21
N GLN A 302 3.41 -0.97 2.76
CA GLN A 302 3.73 0.38 3.21
C GLN A 302 2.56 0.96 4.01
N PRO A 303 2.66 1.04 5.35
CA PRO A 303 1.70 1.78 6.16
C PRO A 303 1.87 3.30 5.95
N LEU A 304 0.75 4.02 5.90
CA LEU A 304 0.68 5.47 5.77
C LEU A 304 -0.27 6.03 6.85
N ASP A 305 0.16 7.11 7.48
CA ASP A 305 -0.67 7.84 8.41
C ASP A 305 -1.55 8.90 7.73
N MET A 306 -2.70 8.48 7.20
CA MET A 306 -3.72 9.39 6.68
C MET A 306 -4.49 10.17 7.76
N PHE A 307 -4.45 9.69 9.02
CA PHE A 307 -5.26 10.22 10.12
C PHE A 307 -4.48 10.29 11.43
N PRO A 308 -3.54 11.23 11.55
CA PRO A 308 -2.82 11.50 12.79
C PRO A 308 -3.78 11.68 13.97
N GLN A 309 -3.32 11.32 15.17
CA GLN A 309 -4.09 11.35 16.42
C GLN A 309 -5.24 10.32 16.51
N THR A 310 -5.40 9.49 15.48
CA THR A 310 -6.39 8.40 15.42
C THR A 310 -5.73 7.05 15.17
N HIS A 311 -6.48 5.99 15.41
CA HIS A 311 -6.03 4.60 15.23
C HIS A 311 -6.10 4.07 13.79
N HIS A 312 -6.64 4.84 12.85
CA HIS A 312 -6.77 4.44 11.45
C HIS A 312 -5.40 4.49 10.77
N CYS A 313 -5.17 3.54 9.87
CA CYS A 313 -3.95 3.45 9.06
C CYS A 313 -4.36 3.05 7.65
N TRP A 314 -3.68 3.61 6.65
CA TRP A 314 -3.84 3.19 5.27
C TRP A 314 -2.64 2.36 4.84
N LEU A 315 -2.85 1.40 3.95
CA LEU A 315 -1.85 0.43 3.55
C LEU A 315 -1.84 0.35 2.03
N ALA A 316 -0.65 0.36 1.43
CA ALA A 316 -0.46 -0.07 0.05
C ALA A 316 0.34 -1.38 0.08
N GLY A 317 -0.28 -2.48 -0.33
CA GLY A 317 0.38 -3.78 -0.53
C GLY A 317 0.65 -3.99 -2.01
N ARG A 318 1.91 -4.24 -2.39
CA ARG A 318 2.26 -4.64 -3.76
C ARG A 318 2.41 -6.15 -3.81
N SER A 319 1.79 -6.76 -4.81
CA SER A 319 1.88 -8.18 -5.05
C SER A 319 2.15 -8.48 -6.52
N THR A 320 3.00 -9.47 -6.76
CA THR A 320 3.36 -9.96 -8.09
C THR A 320 2.91 -11.40 -8.27
N ASP A 321 2.55 -11.76 -9.49
CA ASP A 321 2.39 -13.16 -9.89
C ASP A 321 3.79 -13.73 -10.18
N ASP A 322 4.26 -14.65 -9.33
CA ASP A 322 5.67 -15.10 -9.30
C ASP A 322 6.04 -16.09 -10.43
N TRP A 323 5.16 -16.35 -11.41
CA TRP A 323 5.20 -17.62 -12.16
C TRP A 323 5.22 -17.59 -13.68
N GLU A 324 5.41 -16.43 -14.32
CA GLU A 324 5.09 -16.32 -15.76
C GLU A 324 5.84 -17.27 -16.72
N LEU A 325 7.00 -17.86 -16.39
CA LEU A 325 7.76 -18.68 -17.37
C LEU A 325 7.89 -20.18 -17.07
N LEU A 326 8.03 -20.58 -15.82
CA LEU A 326 8.23 -22.00 -15.45
C LEU A 326 6.90 -22.75 -15.26
N THR A 327 5.84 -22.04 -14.89
CA THR A 327 4.50 -22.62 -14.68
C THR A 327 3.76 -22.82 -16.00
N GLU A 328 4.01 -22.01 -17.03
CA GLU A 328 3.52 -22.26 -18.40
C GLU A 328 4.03 -23.60 -18.97
N LEU A 329 5.20 -24.07 -18.51
CA LEU A 329 5.77 -25.37 -18.87
C LEU A 329 5.26 -26.53 -17.99
N GLY A 330 4.39 -26.28 -17.02
CA GLY A 330 3.79 -27.30 -16.14
C GLY A 330 4.76 -27.92 -15.13
N LEU A 331 5.88 -27.25 -14.84
CA LEU A 331 6.91 -27.76 -13.94
C LEU A 331 6.64 -27.31 -12.49
N ARG A 332 6.79 -28.23 -11.54
CA ARG A 332 6.80 -27.92 -10.10
C ARG A 332 8.24 -27.58 -9.71
N PHE A 333 8.46 -26.46 -9.03
CA PHE A 333 9.78 -26.02 -8.62
C PHE A 333 9.78 -25.35 -7.23
N GLU A 334 10.97 -25.23 -6.65
CA GLU A 334 11.27 -24.59 -5.37
C GLU A 334 12.41 -23.59 -5.58
N VAL A 335 12.37 -22.43 -4.91
CA VAL A 335 13.39 -21.38 -5.04
C VAL A 335 14.29 -21.39 -3.80
N THR A 336 15.60 -21.52 -4.02
CA THR A 336 16.60 -21.49 -2.94
C THR A 336 17.46 -20.23 -3.07
N PRO A 337 17.54 -19.36 -2.04
CA PRO A 337 18.37 -18.16 -2.08
C PRO A 337 19.87 -18.51 -2.09
N PHE A 338 20.66 -17.71 -2.80
CA PHE A 338 22.12 -17.87 -2.90
C PHE A 338 22.84 -16.73 -2.19
N ASN A 339 23.68 -17.07 -1.21
CA ASN A 339 24.47 -16.11 -0.44
C ASN A 339 25.97 -16.38 -0.64
N ALA A 340 26.55 -15.80 -1.69
CA ALA A 340 28.00 -15.76 -1.90
C ALA A 340 28.40 -14.44 -2.60
N PRO A 341 29.70 -14.08 -2.64
CA PRO A 341 30.16 -12.87 -3.33
C PRO A 341 29.81 -12.90 -4.82
N GLU A 342 29.12 -11.86 -5.27
CA GLU A 342 28.63 -11.70 -6.66
C GLU A 342 29.45 -10.66 -7.45
N GLU A 343 30.72 -10.44 -7.10
CA GLU A 343 31.58 -9.45 -7.75
C GLU A 343 32.24 -9.98 -9.04
N GLN A 344 32.51 -9.07 -9.99
CA GLN A 344 33.25 -9.34 -11.23
C GLN A 344 34.73 -9.54 -10.91
N LEU A 345 35.33 -10.65 -11.35
CA LEU A 345 36.76 -10.91 -11.14
C LEU A 345 37.64 -10.06 -12.05
N GLU A 346 38.89 -9.82 -11.66
CA GLU A 346 39.84 -9.04 -12.47
C GLU A 346 40.10 -9.71 -13.82
N GLY A 347 39.76 -9.01 -14.91
CA GLY A 347 39.89 -9.52 -16.29
C GLY A 347 38.72 -10.38 -16.78
N GLU A 348 37.73 -10.66 -15.95
CA GLU A 348 36.51 -11.39 -16.31
C GLU A 348 35.56 -10.48 -17.12
N SER A 349 35.01 -10.96 -18.22
CA SER A 349 33.94 -10.26 -18.95
C SER A 349 32.59 -10.40 -18.24
N ALA A 350 31.64 -9.52 -18.53
CA ALA A 350 30.28 -9.63 -17.97
C ALA A 350 29.59 -10.97 -18.33
N GLU A 351 29.90 -11.50 -19.51
CA GLU A 351 29.41 -12.78 -20.00
C GLU A 351 29.97 -13.95 -19.19
N GLU A 352 31.29 -13.95 -18.95
CA GLU A 352 31.95 -14.94 -18.11
C GLU A 352 31.45 -14.88 -16.66
N MET A 353 31.26 -13.67 -16.12
CA MET A 353 30.74 -13.44 -14.78
C MET A 353 29.35 -14.06 -14.59
N VAL A 354 28.37 -13.76 -15.46
CA VAL A 354 27.02 -14.31 -15.29
C VAL A 354 26.96 -15.82 -15.53
N ARG A 355 27.84 -16.35 -16.40
CA ARG A 355 27.98 -17.81 -16.60
C ARG A 355 28.51 -18.48 -15.35
N ARG A 356 29.56 -17.92 -14.74
CA ARG A 356 30.11 -18.39 -13.46
C ARG A 356 29.09 -18.31 -12.35
N LEU A 357 28.47 -17.14 -12.12
CA LEU A 357 27.51 -16.93 -11.04
C LEU A 357 26.26 -17.81 -11.17
N SER A 358 25.70 -17.94 -12.39
CA SER A 358 24.58 -18.85 -12.62
C SER A 358 24.96 -20.32 -12.40
N SER A 359 26.19 -20.72 -12.76
CA SER A 359 26.70 -22.07 -12.52
C SER A 359 26.93 -22.34 -11.03
N ASP A 360 27.57 -21.43 -10.31
CA ASP A 360 27.84 -21.54 -8.88
C ASP A 360 26.53 -21.66 -8.09
N LYS A 361 25.53 -20.84 -8.45
CA LYS A 361 24.15 -20.91 -7.93
C LYS A 361 23.54 -22.29 -8.14
N ALA A 362 23.59 -22.82 -9.36
CA ALA A 362 23.00 -24.10 -9.68
C ALA A 362 23.72 -25.27 -8.98
N MET A 363 25.05 -25.26 -8.97
CA MET A 363 25.86 -26.34 -8.39
C MET A 363 25.74 -26.40 -6.86
N LEU A 364 25.64 -25.25 -6.18
CA LEU A 364 25.45 -25.20 -4.73
C LEU A 364 24.17 -25.94 -4.31
N VAL A 365 23.07 -25.67 -5.02
CA VAL A 365 21.77 -26.29 -4.74
C VAL A 365 21.74 -27.74 -5.22
N ALA A 366 22.35 -28.05 -6.37
CA ALA A 366 22.45 -29.42 -6.87
C ALA A 366 23.19 -30.35 -5.88
N GLY A 367 24.21 -29.85 -5.17
CA GLY A 367 24.91 -30.60 -4.13
C GLY A 367 24.07 -30.95 -2.90
N GLN A 368 22.89 -30.34 -2.72
CA GLN A 368 21.98 -30.57 -1.60
C GLN A 368 20.78 -31.46 -1.96
N LEU A 369 20.60 -31.77 -3.25
CA LEU A 369 19.48 -32.53 -3.78
C LEU A 369 19.91 -33.96 -4.15
N LYS A 370 18.96 -34.89 -4.13
CA LYS A 370 19.18 -36.30 -4.52
C LYS A 370 18.78 -36.59 -5.97
N GLU A 371 17.81 -35.84 -6.48
CA GLU A 371 17.26 -35.95 -7.84
C GLU A 371 16.58 -34.63 -8.23
N GLY A 372 16.37 -34.40 -9.53
CA GLY A 372 15.71 -33.21 -10.06
C GLY A 372 16.61 -32.33 -10.93
N PHE A 373 16.02 -31.27 -11.48
CA PHE A 373 16.75 -30.25 -12.25
C PHE A 373 16.91 -28.99 -11.39
N VAL A 374 18.11 -28.42 -11.40
CA VAL A 374 18.39 -27.14 -10.77
C VAL A 374 18.67 -26.11 -11.85
N ILE A 375 18.00 -24.97 -11.74
CA ILE A 375 18.21 -23.82 -12.63
C ILE A 375 18.83 -22.70 -11.81
N GLY A 376 20.08 -22.35 -12.13
CA GLY A 376 20.72 -21.14 -11.63
C GLY A 376 20.61 -20.03 -12.66
N ALA A 377 20.24 -18.83 -12.24
CA ALA A 377 20.17 -17.65 -13.09
C ALA A 377 20.91 -16.48 -12.44
N ASP A 378 21.57 -15.68 -13.27
CA ASP A 378 22.23 -14.46 -12.84
C ASP A 378 22.10 -13.37 -13.89
N SER A 379 22.06 -12.10 -13.50
CA SER A 379 21.98 -10.99 -14.46
C SER A 379 22.77 -9.80 -13.98
N THR A 380 23.49 -9.17 -14.91
CA THR A 380 24.26 -7.95 -14.67
C THR A 380 23.94 -6.89 -15.72
N VAL A 381 24.03 -5.63 -15.29
CA VAL A 381 23.92 -4.47 -16.18
C VAL A 381 25.32 -4.01 -16.55
N VAL A 382 25.60 -3.87 -17.84
CA VAL A 382 26.89 -3.44 -18.37
C VAL A 382 26.75 -2.04 -18.96
N LEU A 383 27.50 -1.10 -18.39
CA LEU A 383 27.60 0.28 -18.87
C LEU A 383 29.06 0.56 -19.23
N ASN A 384 29.31 0.99 -20.47
CA ASN A 384 30.67 1.28 -21.00
C ASN A 384 31.67 0.11 -20.81
N GLY A 385 31.20 -1.14 -20.92
CA GLY A 385 32.04 -2.33 -20.81
C GLY A 385 32.38 -2.76 -19.37
N ARG A 386 31.77 -2.15 -18.35
CA ARG A 386 31.91 -2.56 -16.93
C ARG A 386 30.56 -2.95 -16.35
N SER A 387 30.52 -4.00 -15.53
CA SER A 387 29.32 -4.36 -14.79
C SER A 387 29.05 -3.34 -13.68
N ILE A 388 27.80 -2.89 -13.57
CA ILE A 388 27.31 -2.14 -12.43
C ILE A 388 26.86 -3.17 -11.38
N GLY A 389 27.52 -3.15 -10.22
CA GLY A 389 27.18 -4.03 -9.10
C GLY A 389 25.86 -3.65 -8.42
N LYS A 390 25.56 -4.33 -7.30
CA LYS A 390 24.42 -3.98 -6.46
C LYS A 390 24.74 -2.70 -5.67
N PRO A 391 23.77 -1.79 -5.47
CA PRO A 391 24.00 -0.58 -4.69
C PRO A 391 24.26 -0.92 -3.22
N GLU A 392 25.24 -0.27 -2.61
CA GLU A 392 25.55 -0.45 -1.18
C GLU A 392 24.54 0.26 -0.28
N ASP A 393 24.01 1.40 -0.74
CA ASP A 393 23.01 2.21 -0.05
C ASP A 393 22.10 2.98 -1.01
N GLU A 394 21.11 3.70 -0.47
CA GLU A 394 20.15 4.49 -1.25
C GLU A 394 20.82 5.62 -2.06
N GLY A 395 21.90 6.22 -1.54
CA GLY A 395 22.66 7.26 -2.22
C GLY A 395 23.43 6.72 -3.42
N ASP A 396 23.99 5.53 -3.28
CA ASP A 396 24.68 4.78 -4.33
C ASP A 396 23.70 4.29 -5.41
N ALA A 397 22.54 3.75 -5.01
CA ALA A 397 21.46 3.39 -5.92
C ALA A 397 21.02 4.58 -6.79
N ARG A 398 20.88 5.76 -6.17
CA ARG A 398 20.51 6.99 -6.90
C ARG A 398 21.58 7.41 -7.90
N LYS A 399 22.87 7.28 -7.57
CA LYS A 399 23.99 7.56 -8.49
C LYS A 399 24.02 6.57 -9.64
N MET A 400 23.84 5.27 -9.37
CA MET A 400 23.79 4.21 -10.38
C MET A 400 22.64 4.46 -11.37
N LEU A 401 21.44 4.76 -10.87
CA LEU A 401 20.27 5.09 -11.71
C LEU A 401 20.48 6.37 -12.53
N GLN A 402 21.16 7.38 -11.98
CA GLN A 402 21.54 8.59 -12.72
C GLN A 402 22.52 8.29 -13.85
N GLN A 403 23.47 7.38 -13.65
CA GLN A 403 24.44 6.96 -14.68
C GLN A 403 23.80 6.16 -15.81
N LEU A 404 22.76 5.38 -15.50
CA LEU A 404 21.95 4.61 -16.45
C LEU A 404 20.89 5.45 -17.18
N ARG A 405 20.72 6.72 -16.79
CA ARG A 405 19.73 7.63 -17.36
C ARG A 405 20.16 8.08 -18.76
N ALA A 406 19.28 7.87 -19.74
CA ALA A 406 19.50 8.28 -21.14
C ALA A 406 20.81 7.74 -21.77
N THR A 407 21.41 6.71 -21.18
CA THR A 407 22.60 6.01 -21.66
C THR A 407 22.22 4.60 -22.10
N GLU A 408 22.79 4.17 -23.22
CA GLU A 408 22.64 2.80 -23.68
C GLU A 408 23.46 1.88 -22.77
N HIS A 409 22.77 0.88 -22.21
CA HIS A 409 23.39 -0.17 -21.43
C HIS A 409 22.90 -1.53 -21.93
N GLN A 410 23.70 -2.55 -21.65
CA GLN A 410 23.42 -3.93 -21.99
C GLN A 410 23.01 -4.67 -20.73
N VAL A 411 22.05 -5.59 -20.85
CA VAL A 411 21.71 -6.52 -19.76
C VAL A 411 22.16 -7.88 -20.21
N THR A 412 23.10 -8.47 -19.48
CA THR A 412 23.59 -9.82 -19.73
C THR A 412 23.03 -10.73 -18.66
N THR A 413 22.38 -11.81 -19.08
CA THR A 413 21.78 -12.83 -18.20
C THR A 413 22.43 -14.17 -18.49
N GLY A 414 22.92 -14.84 -17.45
CA GLY A 414 23.44 -16.21 -17.50
C GLY A 414 22.41 -17.19 -16.93
N LEU A 415 22.30 -18.35 -17.56
CA LEU A 415 21.43 -19.44 -17.12
C LEU A 415 22.22 -20.74 -17.11
N THR A 416 22.19 -21.46 -16.00
CA THR A 416 22.75 -22.82 -15.89
C THR A 416 21.67 -23.79 -15.48
N VAL A 417 21.55 -24.90 -16.19
CA VAL A 417 20.67 -26.02 -15.83
C VAL A 417 21.54 -27.21 -15.47
N VAL A 418 21.31 -27.81 -14.30
CA VAL A 418 22.00 -29.00 -13.81
C VAL A 418 20.98 -30.12 -13.61
N ASP A 419 21.24 -31.28 -14.19
CA ASP A 419 20.54 -32.52 -13.86
C ASP A 419 21.29 -33.22 -12.72
N VAL A 420 20.65 -33.28 -11.55
CA VAL A 420 21.25 -33.84 -10.32
C VAL A 420 21.50 -35.35 -10.45
N ALA A 421 20.68 -36.07 -11.23
CA ALA A 421 20.79 -37.51 -11.36
C ALA A 421 21.97 -37.96 -12.24
N THR A 422 22.28 -37.18 -13.28
CA THR A 422 23.36 -37.49 -14.23
C THR A 422 24.63 -36.66 -14.00
N GLY A 423 24.53 -35.57 -13.24
CA GLY A 423 25.62 -34.61 -13.04
C GLY A 423 25.92 -33.76 -14.28
N LEU A 424 25.09 -33.84 -15.32
CA LEU A 424 25.24 -33.04 -16.53
C LEU A 424 24.80 -31.60 -16.27
N SER A 425 25.60 -30.64 -16.72
CA SER A 425 25.29 -29.22 -16.63
C SER A 425 25.38 -28.55 -17.99
N MET A 426 24.44 -27.65 -18.27
CA MET A 426 24.46 -26.79 -19.45
C MET A 426 24.37 -25.33 -19.02
N THR A 427 25.35 -24.53 -19.40
CA THR A 427 25.40 -23.10 -19.11
C THR A 427 25.33 -22.31 -20.41
N ASP A 428 24.40 -21.38 -20.48
CA ASP A 428 24.31 -20.41 -21.56
C ASP A 428 24.11 -19.00 -21.03
N HIS A 429 24.19 -18.03 -21.92
CA HIS A 429 24.02 -16.62 -21.61
C HIS A 429 23.36 -15.89 -22.78
N MET A 430 22.68 -14.81 -22.46
CA MET A 430 22.06 -13.92 -23.42
C MET A 430 22.37 -12.47 -23.04
N THR A 431 22.88 -11.71 -23.98
CA THR A 431 23.04 -10.25 -23.84
C THR A 431 21.92 -9.57 -24.62
N ARG A 432 20.98 -8.93 -23.92
CA ARG A 432 19.95 -8.09 -24.55
C ARG A 432 20.53 -6.70 -24.81
N GLY A 433 20.48 -6.29 -26.07
CA GLY A 433 20.94 -4.99 -26.52
C GLY A 433 19.88 -3.91 -26.34
N ARG A 434 20.30 -2.81 -25.68
CA ARG A 434 19.66 -1.48 -25.71
C ARG A 434 18.42 -1.33 -24.84
N VAL A 435 18.66 -1.15 -23.54
CA VAL A 435 17.67 -0.60 -22.60
C VAL A 435 17.96 0.90 -22.42
N THR A 436 16.92 1.74 -22.42
CA THR A 436 17.06 3.18 -22.20
C THR A 436 15.99 3.62 -21.21
N HIS A 437 16.40 3.95 -19.99
CA HIS A 437 15.49 4.54 -19.01
C HIS A 437 15.10 5.95 -19.48
N ARG A 438 13.85 6.13 -19.94
CA ARG A 438 13.28 7.45 -20.24
C ARG A 438 12.83 8.10 -18.93
N ARG A 439 13.10 9.41 -18.84
CA ARG A 439 12.96 10.33 -17.69
C ARG A 439 12.14 9.80 -16.50
N LEU A 440 12.87 9.42 -15.44
CA LEU A 440 12.48 9.64 -14.04
C LEU A 440 12.20 11.13 -13.79
#